data_AF-A0A0Q8PKB1-F1
#
_entry.id   AF-A0A0Q8PKB1-F1
#
_cell.length_a   1.000
_cell.length_b   1.000
_cell.length_c   1.000
_cell.angle_alpha   90.00
_cell.angle_beta   90.00
_cell.angle_gamma   90.00
#
_symmetry.space_group_name_H-M   'P 1'
#
loop_
_entity.id
_entity.type
_entity.pdbx_description
1 polymer ?
#
loop_
_entity_poly.entity_id
_entity_poly.type
_entity_poly.pdbx_seq_one_letter_code
_entity_poly.pdbx_strand_id
1 'polypeptide(L)' 'MALADLASAPDTGLMLIALAIAILGSGALVALTMIGQRSRGSGLMIAALAGLAFPVAWTAWYLQDGHPFRSAPRV' A
#
# COMPACT_ATOMS: atom_id res chain seq x y z
N MET A 1 11.89 33.61 1.29
CA MET A 1 11.94 34.15 -0.09
C MET A 1 12.10 33.02 -1.11
N ALA A 2 13.11 32.15 -1.00
CA ALA A 2 13.28 31.00 -1.91
C ALA A 2 12.12 29.97 -1.96
N LEU A 3 11.42 29.72 -0.85
CA LEU A 3 10.24 28.82 -0.82
C LEU A 3 9.02 29.37 -1.56
N ALA A 4 8.88 30.69 -1.64
CA ALA A 4 7.77 31.34 -2.34
C ALA A 4 8.01 31.37 -3.86
N ASP A 5 9.28 31.52 -4.28
CA ASP A 5 9.69 31.44 -5.68
C ASP A 5 9.64 30.00 -6.23
N LEU A 6 9.88 28.99 -5.40
CA LEU A 6 9.71 27.60 -5.83
C LEU A 6 8.23 27.29 -6.10
N ALA A 7 7.32 27.86 -5.32
CA ALA A 7 5.87 27.63 -5.45
C ALA A 7 5.21 28.40 -6.62
N SER A 8 5.87 29.40 -7.19
CA SER A 8 5.34 30.22 -8.29
C SER A 8 5.63 29.65 -9.68
N ALA A 9 6.47 28.61 -9.78
CA ALA A 9 6.73 27.90 -11.03
C ALA A 9 5.49 27.05 -11.43
N PRO A 10 5.05 27.09 -12.70
CA PRO A 10 3.79 26.48 -13.15
C PRO A 10 3.75 24.95 -12.97
N ASP A 11 4.90 24.31 -12.89
CA ASP A 11 5.14 22.89 -12.67
C ASP A 11 5.10 22.48 -11.18
N THR A 12 5.36 23.41 -10.26
CA THR A 12 5.38 23.11 -8.82
C THR A 12 4.01 22.75 -8.28
N GLY A 13 2.94 23.38 -8.78
CA GLY A 13 1.57 23.06 -8.37
C GLY A 13 1.21 21.60 -8.67
N LEU A 14 1.52 21.13 -9.89
CA LEU A 14 1.29 19.74 -10.29
C LEU A 14 2.17 18.77 -9.51
N MET A 15 3.45 19.13 -9.27
CA MET A 15 4.37 18.33 -8.46
C MET A 15 3.86 18.13 -7.04
N LEU A 16 3.37 19.18 -6.38
CA LEU A 16 2.82 19.11 -5.03
C LEU A 16 1.54 18.26 -4.98
N ILE A 17 0.66 18.38 -5.97
CA ILE A 17 -0.54 17.55 -6.08
C ILE A 17 -0.14 16.07 -6.25
N ALA A 18 0.79 15.78 -7.16
CA ALA A 18 1.27 14.42 -7.38
C ALA A 18 1.89 13.82 -6.11
N LEU A 19 2.68 14.61 -5.38
CA LEU A 19 3.26 14.22 -4.10
C LEU A 19 2.18 13.94 -3.05
N ALA A 20 1.17 14.80 -2.93
CA ALA A 20 0.06 14.60 -2.01
C ALA A 20 -0.72 13.31 -2.31
N ILE A 21 -1.00 13.05 -3.59
CA ILE A 21 -1.64 11.81 -4.05
C ILE A 21 -0.78 10.60 -3.72
N ALA A 22 0.53 10.67 -3.98
CA ALA A 22 1.46 9.58 -3.69
C ALA A 22 1.53 9.26 -2.19
N ILE A 23 1.58 10.28 -1.33
CA ILE A 23 1.60 10.11 0.13
C ILE A 23 0.28 9.51 0.62
N LEU A 24 -0.86 10.06 0.20
CA LEU A 24 -2.18 9.58 0.60
C LEU A 24 -2.43 8.15 0.11
N GLY A 25 -2.12 7.86 -1.16
CA GLY A 25 -2.26 6.53 -1.74
C GLY A 25 -1.37 5.50 -1.05
N SER A 26 -0.10 5.83 -0.82
CA SER A 26 0.83 4.93 -0.11
C SER A 26 0.40 4.69 1.33
N GLY A 27 -0.01 5.75 2.05
CA GLY A 27 -0.52 5.63 3.42
C GLY A 27 -1.76 4.76 3.51
N ALA A 28 -2.69 4.90 2.56
CA ALA A 28 -3.88 4.06 2.49
C ALA A 28 -3.53 2.58 2.26
N LEU A 29 -2.59 2.28 1.34
CA LEU A 29 -2.14 0.92 1.08
C LEU A 29 -1.48 0.28 2.32
N VAL A 30 -0.59 1.03 2.99
CA VAL A 30 0.05 0.61 4.23
C VAL A 30 -1.00 0.28 5.30
N ALA A 31 -2.00 1.16 5.50
CA ALA A 31 -3.07 0.95 6.47
C ALA A 31 -3.94 -0.28 6.13
N LEU A 32 -4.34 -0.43 4.87
CA LEU A 32 -5.14 -1.57 4.41
C LEU A 32 -4.38 -2.89 4.60
N THR A 33 -3.09 -2.93 4.32
CA THR A 33 -2.29 -4.13 4.54
C THR A 33 -2.13 -4.45 6.03
N MET A 34 -1.94 -3.45 6.89
CA MET A 34 -1.94 -3.68 8.35
C MET A 34 -3.27 -4.29 8.82
N ILE A 35 -4.39 -3.71 8.38
CA ILE A 35 -5.73 -4.17 8.75
C ILE A 35 -5.96 -5.60 8.24
N GLY A 36 -5.60 -5.88 6.98
CA GLY A 36 -5.70 -7.22 6.40
C GLY A 36 -4.82 -8.25 7.11
N GLN A 37 -3.61 -7.88 7.52
CA GLN A 37 -2.75 -8.78 8.28
C GLN A 37 -3.27 -8.98 9.70
N ARG A 38 -3.88 -7.96 10.31
CA ARG A 38 -4.51 -8.07 11.64
C ARG A 38 -5.76 -8.96 11.62
N SER A 39 -6.58 -8.90 10.56
CA SER A 39 -7.75 -9.76 10.42
C SER A 39 -7.40 -11.23 10.19
N ARG A 40 -6.20 -11.52 9.66
CA ARG A 40 -5.61 -12.87 9.59
C ARG A 40 -5.09 -13.39 10.96
N GLY A 41 -5.33 -12.67 12.05
CA GLY A 41 -5.03 -13.10 13.43
C GLY A 41 -3.60 -12.80 13.92
N SER A 42 -2.80 -12.07 13.13
CA SER A 42 -1.42 -11.75 13.51
C SER A 42 -1.33 -10.63 14.57
N GLY A 43 -0.25 -10.62 15.35
CA GLY A 43 0.03 -9.56 16.34
C GLY A 43 0.26 -8.18 15.70
N LEU A 44 0.07 -7.11 16.48
CA LEU A 44 0.21 -5.70 16.05
C LEU A 44 1.57 -5.40 15.39
N MET A 45 2.65 -5.97 15.93
CA MET A 45 4.00 -5.80 15.37
C MET A 45 4.14 -6.43 13.97
N ILE A 46 3.58 -7.63 13.79
CA ILE A 46 3.58 -8.33 12.49
C ILE A 46 2.70 -7.59 11.48
N ALA A 47 1.56 -7.07 11.93
CA ALA A 47 0.68 -6.24 11.11
C ALA A 47 1.41 -4.97 10.63
N ALA A 48 2.10 -4.26 11.53
CA ALA A 48 2.88 -3.06 11.18
C ALA A 48 3.99 -3.37 10.16
N LEU A 49 4.73 -4.47 10.35
CA LEU A 49 5.74 -4.91 9.39
C LEU A 49 5.13 -5.24 8.03
N ALA A 50 3.97 -5.89 8.00
CA ALA A 50 3.27 -6.16 6.73
C ALA A 50 2.79 -4.87 6.06
N GLY A 51 2.34 -3.87 6.83
CA GLY A 51 2.02 -2.54 6.32
C GLY A 51 3.21 -1.88 5.63
N LEU A 52 4.37 -1.84 6.30
CA LEU A 52 5.60 -1.26 5.72
C LEU A 52 6.10 -2.05 4.51
N ALA A 53 5.95 -3.37 4.54
CA ALA A 53 6.29 -4.28 3.45
C ALA A 53 5.10 -4.59 2.55
N PHE A 54 4.18 -3.62 2.34
CA PHE A 54 2.89 -3.83 1.67
C PHE A 54 2.98 -4.61 0.34
N PRO A 55 3.94 -4.34 -0.58
CA PRO A 55 4.01 -5.05 -1.86
C PRO A 55 4.40 -6.53 -1.68
N VAL A 56 5.28 -6.80 -0.71
CA VAL A 56 5.76 -8.14 -0.39
C VAL A 56 4.66 -8.93 0.30
N ALA A 57 3.97 -8.32 1.27
CA ALA A 57 2.85 -8.93 1.97
C ALA A 57 1.73 -9.32 0.99
N TRP A 58 1.40 -8.45 0.03
CA TRP A 58 0.41 -8.74 -1.00
C TRP A 58 0.82 -9.91 -1.90
N THR A 59 2.10 -9.95 -2.32
CA THR A 59 2.62 -11.06 -3.13
C THR A 59 2.59 -12.38 -2.37
N ALA A 60 2.97 -12.37 -1.09
CA ALA A 60 2.90 -13.55 -0.22
C ALA A 60 1.47 -14.07 -0.10
N TRP A 61 0.49 -13.18 0.15
CA TRP A 61 -0.93 -13.54 0.18
C TRP A 61 -1.41 -14.11 -1.15
N TYR A 62 -1.04 -13.48 -2.27
CA TYR A 62 -1.41 -13.97 -3.60
C TYR A 62 -0.93 -15.41 -3.86
N LEU A 63 0.29 -15.73 -3.41
CA LEU A 63 0.86 -17.07 -3.55
C LEU A 63 0.25 -18.07 -2.55
N GLN A 64 -0.02 -17.63 -1.32
CA GLN A 64 -0.54 -18.48 -0.24
C GLN A 64 -2.02 -18.81 -0.39
N ASP A 65 -2.83 -17.83 -0.81
CA ASP A 65 -4.29 -17.96 -0.78
C ASP A 65 -4.80 -18.97 -1.82
N GLY A 66 -3.95 -19.42 -2.75
CA GLY A 66 -4.25 -20.48 -3.72
C GLY A 66 -5.31 -20.07 -4.73
N HIS A 67 -5.11 -20.34 -6.03
CA HIS A 67 -6.11 -19.98 -7.03
C HIS A 67 -7.40 -20.81 -6.83
N PRO A 68 -8.56 -20.18 -6.52
CA PRO A 68 -9.81 -20.93 -6.33
C PRO A 68 -10.21 -21.74 -7.58
N PHE A 69 -9.71 -21.36 -8.76
CA PHE A 69 -9.99 -22.03 -10.03
C PHE A 69 -9.09 -23.25 -10.33
N ARG A 70 -8.04 -23.50 -9.55
CA ARG A 70 -7.21 -24.71 -9.73
C ARG A 70 -7.77 -25.95 -9.03
N SER A 71 -8.79 -25.76 -8.19
CA SER A 71 -9.42 -26.82 -7.40
C SER A 71 -10.79 -27.20 -7.99
N ALA A 72 -10.86 -27.48 -9.28
CA ALA A 72 -12.02 -28.22 -9.80
C ALA A 72 -11.98 -29.63 -9.18
N PRO A 73 -13.06 -30.12 -8.56
CA PRO A 73 -13.14 -31.53 -8.18
C PRO A 73 -12.89 -32.36 -9.43
N ARG A 74 -11.89 -33.23 -9.42
CA ARG A 74 -11.78 -34.28 -10.42
C ARG A 74 -12.89 -35.28 -10.12
N VAL A 75 -14.06 -35.05 -10.72
CA VAL A 75 -15.10 -36.07 -10.90
C VAL A 75 -14.62 -37.13 -11.88
#